data_AF-A0A059LE36-F1
#
_entry.id   AF-A0A059LE36-F1
#
_cell.length_a   1.000
_cell.length_b   1.000
_cell.length_c   1.000
_cell.angle_alpha   90.00
_cell.angle_beta   90.00
_cell.angle_gamma   90.00
#
_symmetry.space_group_name_H-M   'P 1'
#
loop_
_entity.id
_entity.type
_entity.pdbx_description
1 polymer ?
#
loop_
_entity_poly.entity_id
_entity_poly.type
_entity_poly.pdbx_seq_one_letter_code
_entity_poly.pdbx_strand_id
1 'polypeptide(L)'
;IAAVAPMQDLLRLDDEARMNTPGRAEGNWRWRMARMPGPALAAQVREVLELYDRAIPAPEEEAGEGGDAQGEEKKEGACRCTEARLEREEA
;
A
#
# COMPACT_ATOMS: atom_id res chain seq x y z
N ILE A 1 2.45 17.56 -11.40
CA ILE A 1 1.19 16.89 -11.83
C ILE A 1 1.03 15.59 -11.04
N ALA A 2 -0.11 15.38 -10.40
CA ALA A 2 -0.39 14.17 -9.62
C ALA A 2 -1.10 13.11 -10.48
N ALA A 3 -0.82 11.84 -10.18
CA ALA A 3 -1.54 10.69 -10.73
C ALA A 3 -2.09 9.88 -9.56
N VAL A 4 -3.35 9.44 -9.66
CA VAL A 4 -4.04 8.65 -8.65
C VAL A 4 -4.75 7.51 -9.36
N ALA A 5 -4.57 6.28 -8.87
CA ALA A 5 -5.24 5.10 -9.38
C ALA A 5 -6.11 4.47 -8.27
N PRO A 6 -7.34 4.01 -8.58
CA PRO A 6 -8.16 3.30 -7.62
C PRO A 6 -7.57 1.92 -7.33
N MET A 7 -7.80 1.42 -6.12
CA MET A 7 -7.27 0.12 -5.69
C MET A 7 -7.85 -1.04 -6.51
N GLN A 8 -9.08 -0.89 -7.01
CA GLN A 8 -9.74 -1.87 -7.87
C GLN A 8 -8.94 -2.17 -9.15
N ASP A 9 -8.35 -1.14 -9.77
CA ASP A 9 -7.56 -1.27 -10.99
C ASP A 9 -6.25 -2.03 -10.72
N LEU A 10 -5.60 -1.73 -9.58
CA LEU A 10 -4.38 -2.43 -9.16
C LEU A 10 -4.63 -3.92 -8.90
N LEU A 11 -5.81 -4.24 -8.38
CA LEU A 11 -6.25 -5.61 -8.14
C LEU A 11 -6.85 -6.29 -9.38
N ARG A 12 -6.97 -5.58 -10.50
CA ARG A 12 -7.56 -6.07 -11.76
C ARG A 12 -8.96 -6.64 -11.57
N LEU A 13 -9.80 -5.94 -10.81
CA LEU A 13 -11.18 -6.35 -10.55
C LEU A 13 -12.11 -5.81 -11.65
N ASP A 14 -13.15 -6.59 -11.96
CA ASP A 14 -14.20 -6.21 -12.92
C ASP A 14 -15.26 -5.30 -12.28
N ASP A 15 -16.34 -5.02 -13.02
CA ASP A 15 -17.42 -4.10 -12.64
C ASP A 15 -18.09 -4.40 -11.28
N GLU A 16 -17.97 -5.63 -10.77
CA GLU A 16 -18.43 -6.00 -9.42
C GLU A 16 -17.77 -5.18 -8.32
N ALA A 17 -16.57 -4.66 -8.56
CA ALA A 17 -15.81 -3.84 -7.61
C ALA A 17 -16.15 -2.34 -7.69
N ARG A 18 -17.10 -1.93 -8.53
CA ARG A 18 -17.48 -0.53 -8.70
C ARG A 18 -17.95 0.08 -7.38
N MET A 19 -17.30 1.17 -6.96
CA MET A 19 -17.65 1.84 -5.71
C MET A 19 -19.00 2.57 -5.80
N ASN A 20 -19.31 3.24 -6.92
CA ASN A 20 -20.52 4.04 -7.07
C ASN A 20 -21.06 4.00 -8.49
N THR A 21 -22.39 3.96 -8.63
CA THR A 21 -23.11 4.15 -9.88
C THR A 21 -24.03 5.38 -9.75
N PRO A 22 -23.65 6.54 -10.30
CA PRO A 22 -24.49 7.74 -10.26
C PRO A 22 -25.91 7.49 -10.78
N GLY A 23 -26.91 8.05 -10.10
CA GLY A 23 -28.33 7.83 -10.43
C GLY A 23 -28.95 6.56 -9.82
N ARG A 24 -28.16 5.68 -9.21
CA ARG A 24 -28.66 4.53 -8.46
C ARG A 24 -28.77 4.87 -6.97
N ALA A 25 -29.96 4.74 -6.38
CA ALA A 25 -30.18 5.09 -4.97
C ALA A 25 -29.56 4.09 -3.99
N GLU A 26 -29.55 2.80 -4.35
CA GLU A 26 -29.06 1.70 -3.51
C GLU A 26 -27.99 0.93 -4.27
N GLY A 27 -27.00 0.33 -3.58
CA GLY A 27 -25.96 -0.40 -4.30
C GLY A 27 -24.54 0.06 -3.99
N ASN A 28 -24.41 1.34 -3.66
CA ASN A 28 -23.14 2.05 -3.72
C ASN A 28 -22.38 1.97 -2.40
N TRP A 29 -21.09 2.27 -2.48
CA TRP A 29 -20.17 2.46 -1.36
C TRP A 29 -19.93 1.20 -0.51
N ARG A 30 -20.25 0.02 -1.04
CA ARG A 30 -20.11 -1.26 -0.33
C ARG A 30 -18.83 -2.01 -0.63
N TRP A 31 -18.08 -1.61 -1.66
CA TRP A 31 -16.87 -2.32 -2.02
C TRP A 31 -15.85 -2.26 -0.89
N ARG A 32 -15.26 -3.42 -0.58
CA ARG A 32 -14.20 -3.57 0.42
C ARG A 32 -13.14 -4.50 -0.17
N MET A 33 -11.89 -4.22 0.15
CA MET A 33 -10.79 -5.10 -0.17
C MET A 33 -10.95 -6.43 0.59
N ALA A 34 -10.96 -7.55 -0.12
CA ALA A 34 -11.15 -8.87 0.49
C ALA A 34 -9.94 -9.34 1.31
N ARG A 35 -8.72 -9.00 0.86
CA ARG A 35 -7.46 -9.33 1.53
C ARG A 35 -6.38 -8.32 1.15
N MET A 36 -5.40 -8.12 2.03
CA MET A 36 -4.23 -7.31 1.72
C MET A 36 -3.43 -7.97 0.58
N PRO A 37 -3.03 -7.21 -0.47
CA PRO A 37 -2.14 -7.74 -1.49
C PRO A 37 -0.74 -7.98 -0.92
N GLY A 38 -0.06 -9.00 -1.46
CA GLY A 38 1.32 -9.30 -1.09
C GLY A 38 2.33 -8.28 -1.65
N PRO A 39 3.60 -8.38 -1.25
CA PRO A 39 4.66 -7.44 -1.64
C PRO A 39 4.92 -7.39 -3.15
N ALA A 40 4.57 -8.46 -3.89
CA ALA A 40 4.71 -8.51 -5.34
C ALA A 40 3.93 -7.41 -6.07
N LEU A 41 2.73 -7.04 -5.59
CA LEU A 41 1.95 -5.96 -6.20
C LEU A 41 2.63 -4.60 -5.98
N ALA A 42 3.15 -4.36 -4.77
CA ALA A 42 3.89 -3.13 -4.47
C ALA A 42 5.15 -3.00 -5.33
N ALA A 43 5.87 -4.10 -5.55
CA ALA A 43 7.04 -4.12 -6.44
C ALA A 43 6.66 -3.79 -7.89
N GLN A 44 5.59 -4.38 -8.42
CA GLN A 44 5.09 -4.08 -9.78
C GLN A 44 4.68 -2.61 -9.93
N VAL A 45 3.97 -2.06 -8.95
CA VAL A 45 3.60 -0.63 -8.96
C VAL A 45 4.84 0.25 -8.94
N ARG A 46 5.85 -0.11 -8.14
CA ARG A 46 7.11 0.64 -8.06
C ARG A 46 7.86 0.65 -9.39
N GLU A 47 7.94 -0.48 -10.08
CA GLU A 47 8.58 -0.58 -11.41
C GLU A 47 7.91 0.37 -12.42
N VAL A 48 6.58 0.44 -12.43
CA VAL A 48 5.84 1.37 -13.29
C VAL A 48 6.12 2.82 -12.89
N LEU A 49 6.16 3.12 -11.60
CA LEU A 49 6.48 4.47 -11.12
C LEU A 49 7.91 4.88 -11.47
N GLU A 50 8.88 3.96 -11.42
CA GLU A 50 10.27 4.21 -11.84
C GLU A 50 10.34 4.51 -13.34
N LEU A 51 9.65 3.73 -14.17
CA LEU A 51 9.61 3.93 -15.62
C LEU A 51 9.11 5.33 -16.02
N TYR A 52 8.24 5.93 -15.20
CA TYR A 52 7.65 7.24 -15.46
C TYR A 52 8.20 8.37 -14.56
N ASP A 53 9.36 8.17 -13.92
CA ASP A 53 10.00 9.14 -13.03
C ASP A 53 9.09 9.68 -11.91
N ARG A 54 8.29 8.77 -11.33
CA ARG A 54 7.33 9.02 -10.25
C ARG A 54 7.62 8.23 -8.98
N ALA A 55 8.67 7.43 -8.97
CA ALA A 55 9.07 6.69 -7.79
C ALA A 55 9.57 7.66 -6.72
N ILE A 56 9.08 7.49 -5.49
CA ILE A 56 9.66 8.16 -4.33
C ILE A 56 10.90 7.34 -3.95
N PRO A 57 12.09 7.96 -3.88
CA PRO A 57 13.27 7.26 -3.39
C PRO A 57 12.97 6.74 -1.98
N ALA A 58 13.47 5.54 -1.67
CA ALA A 58 13.40 5.07 -0.30
C ALA A 58 14.02 6.15 0.60
N PRO A 59 13.45 6.43 1.78
CA PRO A 59 14.12 7.32 2.72
C PRO A 59 15.54 6.79 2.91
N GLU A 60 16.52 7.67 2.72
CA GLU A 60 17.90 7.36 3.07
C GLU A 60 17.88 6.93 4.54
N GLU A 61 18.33 5.71 4.83
CA GLU A 61 18.54 5.31 6.22
C GLU A 61 19.49 6.33 6.80
N GLU A 62 19.05 7.04 7.86
CA GLU A 62 19.92 7.88 8.66
C GLU A 62 21.19 7.09 8.94
N ALA A 63 22.32 7.52 8.36
CA ALA A 63 23.62 6.95 8.60
C ALA A 63 23.95 7.20 10.07
N GLY A 64 23.48 6.30 10.93
CA GLY A 64 23.86 6.23 12.33
C GLY A 64 25.37 6.02 12.38
N GLU A 65 26.07 7.01 12.93
CA GLU A 65 27.45 6.87 13.35
C GLU A 65 27.58 5.64 14.25
N GLY A 66 28.64 4.88 13.98
CA GLY A 66 28.82 3.53 14.48
C GLY A 66 28.92 3.41 15.99
N GLY A 67 28.41 2.27 16.47
CA GLY A 67 28.72 1.65 17.75
C GLY A 67 28.42 0.17 17.63
N ASP A 68 29.47 -0.65 17.53
CA ASP A 68 29.46 -2.08 17.30
C ASP A 68 28.50 -2.89 18.21
N ALA A 69 27.75 -3.82 17.61
CA ALA A 69 27.59 -5.20 18.12
C ALA A 69 26.88 -6.07 17.07
N GLN A 70 27.43 -7.27 16.87
CA GLN A 70 26.91 -8.32 15.99
C GLN A 70 25.52 -8.82 16.39
N GLY A 71 24.72 -9.24 15.40
CA GLY A 71 23.51 -10.04 15.59
C GLY A 71 22.54 -9.94 14.43
N GLU A 72 22.62 -10.89 13.50
CA GLU A 72 21.62 -11.10 12.45
C GLU A 72 20.23 -11.36 13.06
N GLU A 73 19.28 -10.45 12.87
CA GLU A 73 17.87 -10.77 12.72
C GLU A 73 17.27 -9.80 11.70
N LYS A 74 17.03 -10.31 10.50
CA LYS A 74 16.43 -9.59 9.37
C LYS A 74 14.95 -9.36 9.70
N LYS A 75 14.64 -8.32 10.47
CA LYS A 75 13.25 -7.90 10.68
C LYS A 75 12.76 -7.21 9.42
N GLU A 76 11.95 -7.95 8.67
CA GLU A 76 11.21 -7.45 7.52
C GLU A 76 10.54 -6.13 7.88
N GLY A 77 10.99 -5.06 7.23
CA GLY A 77 10.50 -3.71 7.43
C GLY A 77 9.01 -3.66 7.13
N ALA A 78 8.21 -3.74 8.19
CA ALA A 78 6.79 -3.47 8.13
C ALA A 78 6.62 -2.02 7.62
N CYS A 79 6.01 -1.91 6.45
CA CYS A 79 5.48 -0.64 5.98
C CYS A 79 4.59 -0.07 7.09
N ARG A 80 4.90 1.14 7.57
CA ARG A 80 4.23 1.87 8.69
C ARG A 80 2.74 2.18 8.48
N CYS A 81 2.06 1.44 7.61
CA CYS A 81 0.62 1.52 7.39
C CYS A 81 -0.14 0.41 8.14
N THR A 82 0.49 -0.70 8.55
CA THR A 82 -0.22 -1.84 9.17
C THR A 82 -0.29 -1.82 10.70
N GLU A 83 0.64 -1.16 11.39
CA GLU A 83 0.70 -1.23 12.86
C GLU A 83 -0.20 -0.22 13.58
N ALA A 84 -0.63 0.87 12.91
CA ALA A 84 -1.38 1.93 13.56
C ALA A 84 -2.88 1.64 13.78
N ARG A 85 -3.40 0.49 13.34
CA ARG A 85 -4.85 0.20 13.39
C ARG A 85 -5.26 -0.90 14.38
N LEU A 86 -4.34 -1.73 14.87
CA LEU A 86 -4.71 -2.87 15.74
C LEU A 86 -4.89 -2.51 17.23
N GLU A 87 -4.48 -1.33 17.70
CA GLU A 87 -4.60 -0.95 19.11
C GLU A 87 -5.86 -0.11 19.46
N ARG A 88 -6.84 0.00 18.53
CA ARG A 88 -8.10 0.75 18.78
C ARG A 88 -9.36 -0.09 18.63
N GLU A 89 -9.26 -1.42 18.68
CA GLU A 89 -10.41 -2.33 18.70
C GLU A 89 -10.52 -3.15 20.02
N GLU A 90 -9.84 -2.73 21.10
CA GLU A 90 -10.05 -3.27 22.47
C GLU A 90 -10.24 -2.17 23.54
N ALA A 91 -11.09 -1.17 23.27
CA ALA A 91 -11.64 -0.27 24.31
C ALA A 91 -13.09 0.11 24.02
#